data_AF-A0A4Q5YCZ2-F1
#
_entry.id   AF-A0A4Q5YCZ2-F1
#
_cell.length_a   1.000
_cell.length_b   1.000
_cell.length_c   1.000
_cell.angle_alpha   90.00
_cell.angle_beta   90.00
_cell.angle_gamma   90.00
#
_symmetry.space_group_name_H-M   'P 1'
#
loop_
_entity.id
_entity.type
_entity.pdbx_description
1 polymer ?
#
loop_
_entity_poly.entity_id
_entity_poly.type
_entity_poly.pdbx_seq_one_letter_code
_entity_poly.pdbx_strand_id
1 'polypeptide(L)'
;MSMTLFNSNNAESGYRLRYLEIFNWGTFHGKVYKLKPDGHTSLLTGANGSGKTTLIDALLTLLVPSNKRFYNQSSGGEAKKERDENSYFWGYFGKTYSDTDERSKTEQLRSRSDNPYSVLLACFQNVGTQHTISLVQVRWYTNGGLQKVFIVSAYHLNIEQHFGKGQFDPKGDWKKRLLKLFPKTEIYYSFKDYAARFSDLFGLKEKALSLFNQTVGIKVLGDLTTFMRHQMLEEPDAQEQFKTLHNHYVDLLISHKAIQKDEKQLELLEPIVQNKERLASLSTEVTALNFIQDQFGFYLEKIEFDLLDAHIKALEEQVETVIASQKALEKEIAAMEQEQKELIGQKALLNIDGQIQSWTKDINTEEEWMALKKQAFSDYIRSAKNLELHSEVNESAFAENLTKIRALDLEMTAEQEKLNFERFTHRNERERTNQEIAERQTTID
;
A
#
# COMPACT_ATOMS: atom_id res chain seq x y z
N MET A 1 -16.97 -60.14 18.91
CA MET A 1 -18.18 -60.59 18.18
C MET A 1 -17.99 -60.23 16.72
N SER A 2 -17.75 -61.21 15.85
CA SER A 2 -17.49 -60.98 14.43
C SER A 2 -18.78 -60.54 13.72
N MET A 3 -18.74 -59.39 13.06
CA MET A 3 -19.76 -58.99 12.10
C MET A 3 -19.69 -59.92 10.88
N THR A 4 -20.54 -60.92 10.84
CA THR A 4 -20.81 -61.71 9.64
C THR A 4 -21.64 -60.85 8.67
N LEU A 5 -20.94 -60.10 7.82
CA LEU A 5 -21.49 -59.31 6.70
C LEU A 5 -22.11 -60.17 5.58
N PHE A 6 -22.00 -61.50 5.66
CA PHE A 6 -22.59 -62.43 4.69
C PHE A 6 -23.15 -63.65 5.40
N ASN A 7 -24.36 -63.54 5.94
CA ASN A 7 -25.15 -64.74 6.22
C ASN A 7 -25.70 -65.23 4.87
N SER A 8 -25.16 -66.33 4.35
CA SER A 8 -25.43 -66.87 3.01
C SER A 8 -26.84 -67.44 2.83
N ASN A 9 -27.72 -67.29 3.82
CA ASN A 9 -29.13 -67.63 3.70
C ASN A 9 -29.91 -66.44 3.13
N ASN A 10 -29.81 -66.25 1.81
CA ASN A 10 -30.48 -65.18 1.05
C ASN A 10 -32.02 -65.22 1.18
N ALA A 11 -32.56 -66.31 1.75
CA ALA A 11 -33.98 -66.49 2.04
C ALA A 11 -34.52 -65.58 3.17
N GLU A 12 -33.66 -64.96 3.99
CA GLU A 12 -34.07 -64.15 5.16
C GLU A 12 -33.56 -62.70 5.15
N SER A 13 -32.92 -62.25 4.07
CA SER A 13 -32.41 -60.87 3.93
C SER A 13 -33.52 -59.85 3.61
N GLY A 14 -33.42 -58.65 4.16
CA GLY A 14 -34.36 -57.54 3.92
C GLY A 14 -35.49 -57.41 4.95
N TYR A 15 -36.28 -56.34 4.80
CA TYR A 15 -37.39 -56.06 5.70
C TYR A 15 -38.63 -56.88 5.35
N ARG A 16 -39.18 -57.59 6.35
CA ARG A 16 -40.33 -58.49 6.21
C ARG A 16 -41.49 -58.06 7.09
N LEU A 17 -42.72 -58.23 6.60
CA LEU A 17 -43.93 -57.92 7.36
C LEU A 17 -44.07 -58.89 8.54
N ARG A 18 -43.95 -58.38 9.76
CA ARG A 18 -44.14 -59.15 11.00
C ARG A 18 -45.61 -59.24 11.37
N TYR A 19 -46.30 -58.10 11.34
CA TYR A 19 -47.74 -58.05 11.58
C TYR A 19 -48.38 -56.83 10.94
N LEU A 20 -49.67 -56.97 10.62
CA LEU A 20 -50.58 -55.92 10.17
C LEU A 20 -51.73 -55.84 11.18
N GLU A 21 -51.96 -54.68 11.74
CA GLU A 21 -53.09 -54.37 12.60
C GLU A 21 -54.02 -53.38 11.92
N ILE A 22 -55.32 -53.64 12.01
CA ILE A 22 -56.35 -52.76 11.45
C ILE A 22 -57.43 -52.49 12.49
N PHE A 23 -57.87 -51.24 12.53
CA PHE A 23 -58.97 -50.79 13.36
C PHE A 23 -59.88 -49.89 12.53
N ASN A 24 -61.18 -50.20 12.52
CA ASN A 24 -62.19 -49.43 11.81
C ASN A 24 -61.87 -49.23 10.31
N TRP A 25 -61.69 -50.33 9.57
CA TRP A 25 -61.36 -50.30 8.14
C TRP A 25 -62.21 -51.29 7.34
N GLY A 26 -62.91 -50.82 6.31
CA GLY A 26 -63.92 -51.60 5.60
C GLY A 26 -64.95 -52.18 6.57
N THR A 27 -65.21 -53.48 6.44
CA THR A 27 -66.11 -54.25 7.32
C THR A 27 -65.55 -54.52 8.71
N PHE A 28 -64.26 -54.27 8.96
CA PHE A 28 -63.64 -54.49 10.27
C PHE A 28 -63.98 -53.35 11.23
N HIS A 29 -64.93 -53.56 12.14
CA HIS A 29 -65.47 -52.53 13.04
C HIS A 29 -65.27 -52.84 14.53
N GLY A 30 -65.01 -51.80 15.34
CA GLY A 30 -65.17 -51.83 16.80
C GLY A 30 -64.08 -52.56 17.61
N LYS A 31 -63.21 -53.33 16.96
CA LYS A 31 -62.07 -54.05 17.57
C LYS A 31 -60.83 -54.03 16.67
N VAL A 32 -59.66 -54.26 17.27
CA VAL A 32 -58.38 -54.38 16.55
C VAL A 32 -58.28 -55.80 15.99
N TYR A 33 -58.02 -55.91 14.69
CA TYR A 33 -57.74 -57.19 14.04
C TYR A 33 -56.27 -57.24 13.67
N LYS A 34 -55.61 -58.36 13.97
CA LYS A 34 -54.18 -58.54 13.77
C LYS A 34 -53.88 -59.75 12.89
N LEU A 35 -53.20 -59.52 11.78
CA LEU A 35 -52.59 -60.54 10.94
C LEU A 35 -51.10 -60.64 11.32
N LYS A 36 -50.59 -61.83 11.60
CA LYS A 36 -49.18 -62.07 11.97
C LYS A 36 -48.52 -63.04 10.98
N PRO A 37 -47.96 -62.56 9.86
CA PRO A 37 -47.17 -63.40 8.97
C PRO A 37 -45.79 -63.75 9.56
N ASP A 38 -45.32 -62.98 10.55
CA ASP A 38 -44.03 -63.15 11.22
C ASP A 38 -42.83 -63.24 10.25
N GLY A 39 -42.96 -62.60 9.08
CA GLY A 39 -41.95 -62.58 8.02
C GLY A 39 -41.95 -63.81 7.12
N HIS A 40 -42.89 -64.73 7.27
CA HIS A 40 -43.03 -65.92 6.42
C HIS A 40 -44.18 -65.76 5.41
N THR A 41 -44.19 -66.64 4.41
CA THR A 41 -45.30 -66.74 3.46
C THR A 41 -46.57 -67.19 4.18
N SER A 42 -47.64 -66.40 4.08
CA SER A 42 -48.93 -66.67 4.71
C SER A 42 -50.03 -66.80 3.66
N LEU A 43 -50.84 -67.86 3.75
CA LEU A 43 -52.00 -68.06 2.88
C LEU A 43 -53.27 -67.59 3.60
N LEU A 44 -53.96 -66.59 3.03
CA LEU A 44 -55.21 -66.07 3.57
C LEU A 44 -56.40 -66.76 2.88
N THR A 45 -57.10 -67.64 3.61
CA THR A 45 -58.26 -68.39 3.11
C THR A 45 -59.57 -67.91 3.76
N GLY A 46 -60.71 -68.19 3.13
CA GLY A 46 -62.04 -67.81 3.62
C GLY A 46 -63.06 -67.68 2.50
N ALA A 47 -64.34 -67.57 2.83
CA ALA A 47 -65.42 -67.39 1.84
C ALA A 47 -65.31 -66.06 1.08
N ASN A 48 -65.98 -65.93 -0.06
CA ASN A 48 -66.12 -64.63 -0.74
C ASN A 48 -66.83 -63.63 0.18
N GLY A 49 -66.37 -62.38 0.20
CA GLY A 49 -66.91 -61.34 1.09
C GLY A 49 -66.41 -61.37 2.55
N SER A 50 -65.57 -62.33 2.95
CA SER A 50 -65.01 -62.42 4.32
C SER A 50 -64.00 -61.31 4.71
N GLY A 51 -63.70 -60.36 3.81
CA GLY A 51 -62.78 -59.24 4.09
C GLY A 51 -61.30 -59.52 3.78
N LYS A 52 -60.97 -60.62 3.09
CA LYS A 52 -59.59 -60.94 2.67
C LYS A 52 -58.94 -59.82 1.86
N THR A 53 -59.61 -59.38 0.80
CA THR A 53 -59.14 -58.27 -0.03
C THR A 53 -59.06 -56.97 0.77
N THR A 54 -59.96 -56.75 1.74
CA THR A 54 -59.94 -55.57 2.62
C THR A 54 -58.69 -55.50 3.49
N LEU A 55 -58.13 -56.64 3.93
CA LEU A 55 -56.85 -56.68 4.65
C LEU A 55 -55.67 -56.31 3.74
N ILE A 56 -55.67 -56.82 2.51
CA ILE A 56 -54.64 -56.50 1.52
C ILE A 56 -54.73 -55.04 1.07
N ASP A 57 -55.95 -54.52 0.87
CA ASP A 57 -56.24 -53.12 0.58
C ASP A 57 -55.74 -52.21 1.72
N ALA A 58 -55.83 -52.66 2.98
CA ALA A 58 -55.27 -51.91 4.11
C ALA A 58 -53.75 -51.77 4.02
N LEU A 59 -53.05 -52.85 3.66
CA LEU A 59 -51.60 -52.83 3.43
C LEU A 59 -51.22 -51.97 2.22
N LEU A 60 -51.98 -52.05 1.12
CA LEU A 60 -51.84 -51.15 -0.04
C LEU A 60 -52.03 -49.69 0.36
N THR A 61 -53.00 -49.41 1.23
CA THR A 61 -53.25 -48.04 1.72
C THR A 61 -52.05 -47.52 2.53
N LEU A 62 -51.33 -48.39 3.23
CA LEU A 62 -50.14 -48.02 3.99
C LEU A 62 -48.93 -47.66 3.11
N LEU A 63 -48.78 -48.32 1.95
CA LEU A 63 -47.57 -48.28 1.14
C LEU A 63 -47.68 -47.50 -0.17
N VAL A 64 -48.88 -47.34 -0.73
CA VAL A 64 -49.11 -46.78 -2.08
C VAL A 64 -49.89 -45.46 -2.00
N PRO A 65 -49.51 -44.41 -2.78
CA PRO A 65 -50.18 -43.11 -2.76
C PRO A 65 -51.60 -43.17 -3.33
N SER A 66 -52.50 -42.33 -2.81
CA SER A 66 -53.95 -42.30 -3.14
C SER A 66 -54.28 -42.19 -4.63
N ASN A 67 -53.47 -41.48 -5.40
CA ASN A 67 -53.68 -41.28 -6.84
C ASN A 67 -53.34 -42.51 -7.70
N LYS A 68 -52.50 -43.42 -7.19
CA LYS A 68 -52.09 -44.64 -7.90
C LYS A 68 -52.80 -45.90 -7.39
N ARG A 69 -53.59 -45.81 -6.31
CA ARG A 69 -54.28 -46.95 -5.70
C ARG A 69 -55.52 -47.38 -6.49
N PHE A 70 -55.65 -48.70 -6.67
CA PHE A 70 -56.86 -49.35 -7.18
C PHE A 70 -57.35 -50.38 -6.16
N TYR A 71 -58.47 -50.09 -5.49
CA TYR A 71 -59.04 -51.00 -4.50
C TYR A 71 -59.88 -52.09 -5.15
N ASN A 72 -59.89 -53.28 -4.53
CA ASN A 72 -60.76 -54.41 -4.93
C ASN A 72 -60.56 -54.91 -6.38
N GLN A 73 -59.38 -54.71 -6.96
CA GLN A 73 -59.07 -55.06 -8.35
C GLN A 73 -59.18 -56.58 -8.63
N SER A 74 -59.03 -57.43 -7.61
CA SER A 74 -59.20 -58.89 -7.72
C SER A 74 -60.60 -59.34 -8.17
N SER A 75 -61.61 -58.48 -8.01
CA SER A 75 -63.03 -58.82 -8.24
C SER A 75 -63.53 -58.58 -9.67
N GLY A 76 -62.69 -58.09 -10.60
CA GLY A 76 -62.94 -58.19 -12.06
C GLY A 76 -63.60 -56.99 -12.77
N GLY A 77 -63.74 -55.82 -12.15
CA GLY A 77 -64.26 -54.62 -12.81
C GLY A 77 -63.15 -53.70 -13.36
N GLU A 78 -62.85 -53.75 -14.66
CA GLU A 78 -61.81 -52.92 -15.29
C GLU A 78 -62.19 -51.44 -15.51
N ALA A 79 -63.41 -50.99 -15.20
CA ALA A 79 -63.87 -49.67 -15.68
C ALA A 79 -64.48 -48.70 -14.65
N LYS A 80 -64.67 -49.06 -13.37
CA LYS A 80 -65.18 -48.11 -12.35
C LYS A 80 -64.54 -48.33 -10.99
N LYS A 81 -64.08 -47.24 -10.35
CA LYS A 81 -63.73 -47.19 -8.92
C LYS A 81 -64.98 -47.48 -8.09
N GLU A 82 -65.33 -48.75 -7.90
CA GLU A 82 -66.48 -49.14 -7.08
C GLU A 82 -66.28 -48.81 -5.60
N ARG A 83 -65.02 -48.75 -5.15
CA ARG A 83 -64.64 -48.42 -3.79
C ARG A 83 -63.53 -47.38 -3.77
N ASP A 84 -63.71 -46.38 -2.92
CA ASP A 84 -62.75 -45.34 -2.61
C ASP A 84 -62.33 -45.40 -1.13
N GLU A 85 -61.36 -44.59 -0.73
CA GLU A 85 -60.92 -44.52 0.67
C GLU A 85 -62.06 -44.23 1.65
N ASN A 86 -63.04 -43.42 1.24
CA ASN A 86 -64.19 -43.09 2.05
C ASN A 86 -65.08 -44.32 2.27
N SER A 87 -65.26 -45.15 1.24
CA SER A 87 -66.02 -46.41 1.31
C SER A 87 -65.42 -47.36 2.35
N TYR A 88 -64.09 -47.47 2.41
CA TYR A 88 -63.43 -48.26 3.44
C TYR A 88 -63.53 -47.61 4.82
N PHE A 89 -63.34 -46.29 4.92
CA PHE A 89 -63.43 -45.59 6.20
C PHE A 89 -64.82 -45.67 6.83
N TRP A 90 -65.88 -45.40 6.08
CA TRP A 90 -67.26 -45.48 6.57
C TRP A 90 -67.75 -46.92 6.70
N GLY A 91 -67.06 -47.86 6.04
CA GLY A 91 -67.40 -49.28 6.05
C GLY A 91 -68.69 -49.54 5.31
N TYR A 92 -68.80 -49.06 4.07
CA TYR A 92 -69.95 -49.35 3.22
C TYR A 92 -70.01 -50.83 2.87
N PHE A 93 -71.13 -51.49 3.16
CA PHE A 93 -71.27 -52.95 2.99
C PHE A 93 -72.54 -53.38 2.26
N GLY A 94 -73.54 -52.52 2.13
CA GLY A 94 -74.81 -52.83 1.47
C GLY A 94 -75.48 -51.59 0.89
N LYS A 95 -76.52 -51.81 0.10
CA LYS A 95 -77.47 -50.76 -0.31
C LYS A 95 -78.85 -51.23 0.10
N THR A 96 -79.54 -50.45 0.93
CA THR A 96 -80.95 -50.67 1.21
C THR A 96 -81.79 -49.76 0.33
N TYR A 97 -82.82 -50.35 -0.28
CA TYR A 97 -83.86 -49.62 -0.97
C TYR A 97 -84.96 -49.37 0.06
N SER A 98 -85.32 -48.11 0.26
CA SER A 98 -86.50 -47.72 1.05
C SER A 98 -87.58 -47.34 0.05
N ASP A 99 -88.79 -47.90 0.15
CA ASP A 99 -89.91 -47.48 -0.71
C ASP A 99 -90.38 -46.05 -0.41
N THR A 100 -89.95 -45.46 0.72
CA THR A 100 -90.36 -44.12 1.18
C THR A 100 -89.47 -43.00 0.66
N ASP A 101 -88.21 -43.30 0.33
CA ASP A 101 -87.25 -42.38 -0.27
C ASP A 101 -86.87 -42.99 -1.63
N GLU A 102 -87.24 -42.38 -2.76
CA GLU A 102 -86.93 -42.87 -4.13
C GLU A 102 -85.41 -42.93 -4.47
N ARG A 103 -84.53 -43.08 -3.47
CA ARG A 103 -83.08 -43.12 -3.58
C ARG A 103 -82.51 -44.29 -2.78
N SER A 104 -81.66 -45.09 -3.42
CA SER A 104 -80.89 -46.15 -2.74
C SER A 104 -79.98 -45.55 -1.66
N LYS A 105 -80.13 -45.97 -0.40
CA LYS A 105 -79.27 -45.53 0.70
C LYS A 105 -78.16 -46.56 0.90
N THR A 106 -76.90 -46.12 0.85
CA THR A 106 -75.75 -46.99 1.14
C THR A 106 -75.69 -47.22 2.65
N GLU A 107 -75.69 -48.49 3.06
CA GLU A 107 -75.52 -48.87 4.46
C GLU A 107 -74.06 -48.71 4.88
N GLN A 108 -73.85 -48.07 6.02
CA GLN A 108 -72.54 -47.76 6.57
C GLN A 108 -72.41 -48.27 8.01
N LEU A 109 -71.25 -48.82 8.35
CA LEU A 109 -70.96 -49.31 9.71
C LEU A 109 -70.57 -48.18 10.67
N ARG A 110 -70.22 -47.01 10.16
CA ARG A 110 -69.74 -45.88 10.95
C ARG A 110 -70.49 -44.63 10.50
N SER A 111 -70.93 -43.81 11.45
CA SER A 111 -71.64 -42.57 11.19
C SER A 111 -70.88 -41.38 11.76
N ARG A 112 -71.10 -40.18 11.21
CA ARG A 112 -70.45 -38.94 11.68
C ARG A 112 -70.75 -38.63 13.15
N SER A 113 -71.91 -39.06 13.66
CA SER A 113 -72.33 -38.93 15.06
C SER A 113 -71.32 -39.53 16.04
N ASP A 114 -70.63 -40.59 15.64
CA ASP A 114 -69.79 -41.39 16.53
C ASP A 114 -68.33 -40.92 16.52
N ASN A 115 -68.06 -39.83 15.78
CA ASN A 115 -66.72 -39.29 15.50
C ASN A 115 -65.67 -40.39 15.26
N PRO A 116 -65.89 -41.28 14.28
CA PRO A 116 -65.07 -42.47 14.11
C PRO A 116 -63.65 -42.08 13.69
N TYR A 117 -62.69 -42.91 14.11
CA TYR A 117 -61.33 -42.89 13.59
C TYR A 117 -60.94 -44.29 13.13
N SER A 118 -60.00 -44.35 12.21
CA SER A 118 -59.47 -45.56 11.58
C SER A 118 -57.94 -45.56 11.71
N VAL A 119 -57.39 -46.71 12.08
CA VAL A 119 -55.94 -46.88 12.25
C VAL A 119 -55.50 -48.11 11.49
N LEU A 120 -54.51 -47.93 10.63
CA LEU A 120 -53.81 -49.02 9.96
C LEU A 120 -52.36 -48.99 10.44
N LEU A 121 -51.81 -50.16 10.78
CA LEU A 121 -50.45 -50.28 11.27
C LEU A 121 -49.81 -51.52 10.67
N ALA A 122 -48.64 -51.38 10.04
CA ALA A 122 -47.83 -52.50 9.59
C ALA A 122 -46.44 -52.39 10.21
N CYS A 123 -45.96 -53.49 10.79
CA CYS A 123 -44.63 -53.57 11.36
C CYS A 123 -43.75 -54.45 10.48
N PHE A 124 -42.63 -53.90 10.04
CA PHE A 124 -41.62 -54.59 9.25
C PHE A 124 -40.36 -54.76 10.06
N GLN A 125 -39.70 -55.91 9.93
CA GLN A 125 -38.45 -56.17 10.63
C GLN A 125 -37.45 -56.79 9.66
N ASN A 126 -36.22 -56.32 9.71
CA ASN A 126 -35.11 -56.97 9.02
C ASN A 126 -34.52 -58.04 9.94
N VAL A 127 -34.53 -59.30 9.50
CA VAL A 127 -34.06 -60.43 10.31
C VAL A 127 -32.56 -60.34 10.59
N GLY A 128 -31.78 -59.83 9.63
CA GLY A 128 -30.31 -59.73 9.75
C GLY A 128 -29.84 -58.64 10.70
N THR A 129 -30.49 -57.47 10.68
CA THR A 129 -30.08 -56.33 11.55
C THR A 129 -30.96 -56.19 12.79
N GLN A 130 -32.06 -56.93 12.88
CA GLN A 130 -33.13 -56.77 13.88
C GLN A 130 -33.76 -55.36 13.89
N HIS A 131 -33.47 -54.53 12.88
CA HIS A 131 -34.08 -53.21 12.74
C HIS A 131 -35.57 -53.35 12.45
N THR A 132 -36.38 -52.59 13.19
CA THR A 132 -37.84 -52.60 13.09
C THR A 132 -38.33 -51.26 12.59
N ILE A 133 -39.27 -51.28 11.66
CA ILE A 133 -39.95 -50.11 11.12
C ILE A 133 -41.45 -50.34 11.23
N SER A 134 -42.11 -49.55 12.08
CA SER A 134 -43.57 -49.49 12.15
C SER A 134 -44.08 -48.33 11.30
N LEU A 135 -44.98 -48.65 10.38
CA LEU A 135 -45.71 -47.72 9.53
C LEU A 135 -47.15 -47.61 10.04
N VAL A 136 -47.60 -46.40 10.36
CA VAL A 136 -48.97 -46.16 10.85
C VAL A 136 -49.65 -45.09 10.03
N GLN A 137 -50.94 -45.31 9.74
CA GLN A 137 -51.82 -44.29 9.21
C GLN A 137 -53.08 -44.16 10.06
N VAL A 138 -53.24 -42.98 10.65
CA VAL A 138 -54.38 -42.61 11.48
C VAL A 138 -55.27 -41.67 10.69
N ARG A 139 -56.57 -41.95 10.66
CA ARG A 139 -57.56 -41.18 9.89
C ARG A 139 -58.78 -40.88 10.72
N TRP A 140 -59.34 -39.68 10.57
CA TRP A 140 -60.57 -39.27 11.23
C TRP A 140 -61.23 -38.15 10.40
N TYR A 141 -62.52 -37.92 10.61
CA TYR A 141 -63.19 -36.79 9.96
C TYR A 141 -63.18 -35.56 10.84
N THR A 142 -62.94 -34.41 10.22
CA THR A 142 -63.24 -33.09 10.79
C THR A 142 -64.24 -32.37 9.88
N ASN A 143 -64.73 -31.20 10.29
CA ASN A 143 -65.65 -30.39 9.50
C ASN A 143 -65.13 -30.07 8.08
N GLY A 144 -63.80 -30.10 7.89
CA GLY A 144 -63.13 -29.88 6.60
C GLY A 144 -62.83 -31.15 5.78
N GLY A 145 -63.26 -32.34 6.21
CA GLY A 145 -63.07 -33.61 5.48
C GLY A 145 -62.21 -34.65 6.21
N LEU A 146 -61.79 -35.68 5.48
CA LEU A 146 -61.00 -36.79 6.01
C LEU A 146 -59.54 -36.36 6.26
N GLN A 147 -59.17 -36.22 7.53
CA GLN A 147 -57.81 -35.95 7.96
C GLN A 147 -56.98 -37.22 8.03
N LYS A 148 -55.70 -37.12 7.70
CA LYS A 148 -54.76 -38.24 7.68
C LYS A 148 -53.45 -37.82 8.32
N VAL A 149 -52.90 -38.70 9.15
CA VAL A 149 -51.56 -38.57 9.72
C VAL A 149 -50.81 -39.85 9.46
N PHE A 150 -49.58 -39.69 8.98
CA PHE A 150 -48.67 -40.77 8.64
C PHE A 150 -47.55 -40.79 9.67
N ILE A 151 -47.17 -41.97 10.14
CA ILE A 151 -46.17 -42.12 11.20
C ILE A 151 -45.18 -43.20 10.78
N VAL A 152 -43.90 -42.89 10.92
CA VAL A 152 -42.80 -43.84 10.76
C VAL A 152 -42.09 -43.93 12.11
N SER A 153 -41.94 -45.14 12.64
CA SER A 153 -41.29 -45.35 13.93
C SER A 153 -40.29 -46.49 13.86
N ALA A 154 -39.13 -46.31 14.49
CA ALA A 154 -38.12 -47.36 14.64
C ALA A 154 -38.44 -48.37 15.76
N TYR A 155 -39.64 -48.32 16.34
CA TYR A 155 -40.08 -49.17 17.46
C TYR A 155 -41.27 -50.05 17.06
N HIS A 156 -41.52 -51.10 17.85
CA HIS A 156 -42.71 -51.93 17.72
C HIS A 156 -43.93 -51.18 18.26
N LEU A 157 -44.86 -50.81 17.38
CA LEU A 157 -46.09 -50.14 17.75
C LEU A 157 -47.28 -51.12 17.67
N ASN A 158 -48.29 -50.90 18.51
CA ASN A 158 -49.54 -51.65 18.55
C ASN A 158 -50.73 -50.70 18.66
N ILE A 159 -51.78 -50.93 17.87
CA ILE A 159 -53.00 -50.12 17.86
C ILE A 159 -53.68 -50.09 19.23
N GLU A 160 -53.83 -51.22 19.90
CA GLU A 160 -54.55 -51.31 21.17
C GLU A 160 -53.93 -50.45 22.27
N GLN A 161 -52.59 -50.48 22.38
CA GLN A 161 -51.85 -49.74 23.41
C GLN A 161 -51.68 -48.26 23.09
N HIS A 162 -51.45 -47.91 21.82
CA HIS A 162 -51.02 -46.56 21.43
C HIS A 162 -52.13 -45.72 20.82
N PHE A 163 -53.13 -46.38 20.21
CA PHE A 163 -54.21 -45.74 19.46
C PHE A 163 -55.59 -46.28 19.82
N GLY A 164 -55.70 -47.10 20.86
CA GLY A 164 -56.94 -47.76 21.26
C GLY A 164 -57.96 -46.83 21.90
N LYS A 165 -59.06 -47.41 22.40
CA LYS A 165 -60.14 -46.67 23.06
C LYS A 165 -59.59 -45.86 24.24
N GLY A 166 -59.79 -44.53 24.19
CA GLY A 166 -59.31 -43.59 25.21
C GLY A 166 -57.90 -43.01 24.96
N GLN A 167 -57.14 -43.55 24.00
CA GLN A 167 -55.82 -43.02 23.64
C GLN A 167 -55.89 -42.04 22.46
N PHE A 168 -56.76 -42.28 21.49
CA PHE A 168 -56.96 -41.33 20.40
C PHE A 168 -57.81 -40.12 20.84
N ASP A 169 -57.34 -38.92 20.52
CA ASP A 169 -58.05 -37.66 20.74
C ASP A 169 -57.94 -36.77 19.50
N PRO A 170 -59.07 -36.26 18.95
CA PRO A 170 -59.06 -35.32 17.83
C PRO A 170 -58.22 -34.05 18.05
N LYS A 171 -58.00 -33.60 19.30
CA LYS A 171 -57.16 -32.42 19.59
C LYS A 171 -55.66 -32.66 19.39
N GLY A 172 -55.24 -33.92 19.26
CA GLY A 172 -53.88 -34.29 18.85
C GLY A 172 -52.89 -34.55 20.00
N ASP A 173 -53.34 -34.62 21.25
CA ASP A 173 -52.47 -34.90 22.40
C ASP A 173 -51.80 -36.28 22.35
N TRP A 174 -52.43 -37.24 21.67
CA TRP A 174 -51.86 -38.56 21.42
C TRP A 174 -50.54 -38.50 20.65
N LYS A 175 -50.35 -37.50 19.78
CA LYS A 175 -49.10 -37.30 19.03
C LYS A 175 -47.94 -36.97 19.97
N LYS A 176 -48.17 -36.04 20.91
CA LYS A 176 -47.17 -35.62 21.90
C LYS A 176 -46.80 -36.78 22.82
N ARG A 177 -47.80 -37.56 23.27
CA ARG A 177 -47.56 -38.75 24.08
C ARG A 177 -46.73 -39.80 23.33
N LEU A 178 -47.06 -40.05 22.06
CA LEU A 178 -46.33 -40.99 21.22
C LEU A 178 -44.86 -40.58 21.04
N LEU A 179 -44.60 -39.30 20.74
CA LEU A 179 -43.23 -38.77 20.60
C LEU A 179 -42.43 -38.82 21.91
N LYS A 180 -43.09 -38.59 23.05
CA LYS A 180 -42.44 -38.68 24.37
C LYS A 180 -42.04 -40.12 24.72
N LEU A 181 -42.88 -41.09 24.38
CA LEU A 181 -42.61 -42.52 24.61
C LEU A 181 -41.60 -43.08 23.61
N PHE A 182 -41.61 -42.60 22.36
CA PHE A 182 -40.78 -43.11 21.27
C PHE A 182 -40.06 -41.97 20.54
N PRO A 183 -38.88 -41.53 21.03
CA PRO A 183 -38.18 -40.35 20.51
C PRO A 183 -37.76 -40.42 19.03
N LYS A 184 -37.61 -41.63 18.47
CA LYS A 184 -37.26 -41.87 17.05
C LYS A 184 -38.50 -42.11 16.17
N THR A 185 -39.62 -41.48 16.53
CA THR A 185 -40.86 -41.56 15.76
C THR A 185 -41.06 -40.24 15.02
N GLU A 186 -41.33 -40.32 13.73
CA GLU A 186 -41.51 -39.18 12.85
C GLU A 186 -42.97 -39.13 12.38
N ILE A 187 -43.57 -37.93 12.38
CA ILE A 187 -44.97 -37.71 12.02
C ILE A 187 -45.02 -36.83 10.78
N TYR A 188 -45.77 -37.28 9.77
CA TYR A 188 -45.94 -36.63 8.48
C TYR A 188 -47.41 -36.35 8.18
N TYR A 189 -47.66 -35.28 7.42
CA TYR A 189 -48.99 -34.88 6.97
C TYR A 189 -49.19 -35.09 5.46
N SER A 190 -48.08 -35.20 4.71
CA SER A 190 -48.06 -35.52 3.29
C SER A 190 -47.65 -36.98 3.09
N PHE A 191 -48.36 -37.69 2.22
CA PHE A 191 -47.96 -39.04 1.83
C PHE A 191 -46.61 -39.03 1.09
N LYS A 192 -46.28 -37.96 0.34
CA LYS A 192 -45.02 -37.86 -0.40
C LYS A 192 -43.81 -37.92 0.53
N ASP A 193 -43.84 -37.13 1.60
CA ASP A 193 -42.73 -37.04 2.56
C ASP A 193 -42.61 -38.33 3.39
N TYR A 194 -43.75 -38.88 3.80
CA TYR A 194 -43.84 -40.19 4.43
C TYR A 194 -43.25 -41.30 3.54
N ALA A 195 -43.59 -41.30 2.24
CA ALA A 195 -43.10 -42.27 1.28
C ALA A 195 -41.61 -42.14 1.01
N ALA A 196 -41.09 -40.91 0.87
CA ALA A 196 -39.66 -40.68 0.76
C ALA A 196 -38.92 -41.23 1.98
N ARG A 197 -39.43 -40.97 3.18
CA ARG A 197 -38.79 -41.41 4.42
C ARG A 197 -38.75 -42.91 4.59
N PHE A 198 -39.89 -43.60 4.46
CA PHE A 198 -39.86 -45.05 4.61
C PHE A 198 -39.09 -45.71 3.46
N SER A 199 -39.13 -45.14 2.24
CA SER A 199 -38.37 -45.69 1.10
C SER A 199 -36.88 -45.60 1.35
N ASP A 200 -36.39 -44.49 1.90
CA ASP A 200 -35.01 -44.33 2.35
C ASP A 200 -34.63 -45.39 3.41
N LEU A 201 -35.46 -45.55 4.45
CA LEU A 201 -35.21 -46.53 5.53
C LEU A 201 -35.22 -48.00 5.05
N PHE A 202 -36.06 -48.33 4.06
CA PHE A 202 -36.10 -49.65 3.44
C PHE A 202 -35.06 -49.83 2.33
N GLY A 203 -34.40 -48.77 1.86
CA GLY A 203 -33.53 -48.79 0.68
C GLY A 203 -34.29 -49.01 -0.64
N LEU A 204 -35.56 -48.58 -0.71
CA LEU A 204 -36.43 -48.71 -1.89
C LEU A 204 -36.27 -47.53 -2.84
N LYS A 205 -36.23 -47.83 -4.14
CA LYS A 205 -36.37 -46.84 -5.21
C LYS A 205 -37.84 -46.57 -5.52
N GLU A 206 -38.15 -45.42 -6.13
CA GLU A 206 -39.53 -44.98 -6.40
C GLU A 206 -40.35 -46.00 -7.24
N LYS A 207 -39.70 -46.70 -8.19
CA LYS A 207 -40.34 -47.76 -8.99
C LYS A 207 -40.79 -48.98 -8.16
N ALA A 208 -40.18 -49.24 -7.00
CA ALA A 208 -40.52 -50.39 -6.15
C ALA A 208 -41.94 -50.29 -5.57
N LEU A 209 -42.40 -49.09 -5.27
CA LEU A 209 -43.77 -48.86 -4.78
C LEU A 209 -44.81 -49.03 -5.89
N SER A 210 -44.47 -48.64 -7.12
CA SER A 210 -45.31 -48.86 -8.29
C SER A 210 -45.42 -50.36 -8.62
N LEU A 211 -44.29 -51.07 -8.55
CA LEU A 211 -44.21 -52.53 -8.64
C LEU A 211 -45.19 -53.19 -7.66
N PHE A 212 -45.09 -52.84 -6.37
CA PHE A 212 -45.95 -53.44 -5.33
C PHE A 212 -47.44 -53.27 -5.62
N ASN A 213 -47.86 -52.06 -6.01
CA ASN A 213 -49.25 -51.78 -6.37
C ASN A 213 -49.74 -52.65 -7.54
N GLN A 214 -48.92 -52.81 -8.57
CA GLN A 214 -49.25 -53.66 -9.71
C GLN A 214 -49.24 -55.14 -9.33
N THR A 215 -48.23 -55.63 -8.60
CA THR A 215 -48.13 -57.03 -8.16
C THR A 215 -49.33 -57.47 -7.34
N VAL A 216 -49.85 -56.61 -6.46
CA VAL A 216 -51.05 -56.92 -5.66
C VAL A 216 -52.34 -56.85 -6.49
N GLY A 217 -52.37 -56.04 -7.55
CA GLY A 217 -53.51 -55.87 -8.45
C GLY A 217 -53.57 -56.86 -9.62
N ILE A 218 -52.48 -57.58 -9.92
CA ILE A 218 -52.40 -58.51 -11.06
C ILE A 218 -53.23 -59.76 -10.77
N LYS A 219 -54.32 -59.93 -11.52
CA LYS A 219 -55.14 -61.15 -11.54
C LYS A 219 -54.64 -62.18 -12.56
N VAL A 220 -54.08 -61.71 -13.67
CA VAL A 220 -53.48 -62.54 -14.74
C VAL A 220 -52.15 -61.90 -15.10
N LEU A 221 -51.05 -62.59 -14.84
CA LEU A 221 -49.75 -62.19 -15.40
C LEU A 221 -49.89 -62.31 -16.92
N GLY A 222 -49.82 -61.18 -17.62
CA GLY A 222 -49.60 -61.19 -19.08
C GLY A 222 -48.19 -61.70 -19.39
N ASP A 223 -47.53 -61.13 -20.40
CA ASP A 223 -46.13 -61.47 -20.66
C ASP A 223 -45.21 -61.00 -19.52
N LEU A 224 -44.73 -61.97 -18.73
CA LEU A 224 -43.79 -61.79 -17.63
C LEU A 224 -42.52 -61.05 -18.09
N THR A 225 -42.08 -61.28 -19.32
CA THR A 225 -40.86 -60.69 -19.89
C THR A 225 -41.01 -59.17 -20.01
N THR A 226 -42.14 -58.73 -20.54
CA THR A 226 -42.46 -57.30 -20.69
C THR A 226 -42.60 -56.62 -19.32
N PHE A 227 -43.19 -57.29 -18.33
CA PHE A 227 -43.26 -56.80 -16.95
C PHE A 227 -41.87 -56.63 -16.32
N MET A 228 -41.02 -57.65 -16.39
CA MET A 228 -39.65 -57.60 -15.86
C MET A 228 -38.85 -56.46 -16.50
N ARG A 229 -38.92 -56.33 -17.83
CA ARG A 229 -38.14 -55.34 -18.58
C ARG A 229 -38.54 -53.89 -18.28
N HIS A 230 -39.83 -53.58 -18.21
CA HIS A 230 -40.29 -52.20 -18.00
C HIS A 230 -40.33 -51.81 -16.52
N GLN A 231 -40.59 -52.78 -15.64
CA GLN A 231 -40.98 -52.49 -14.27
C GLN A 231 -39.88 -52.83 -13.25
N MET A 232 -38.97 -53.76 -13.57
CA MET A 232 -37.83 -54.13 -12.69
C MET A 232 -36.47 -53.65 -13.20
N LEU A 233 -36.30 -53.45 -14.51
CA LEU A 233 -35.09 -52.86 -15.09
C LEU A 233 -35.31 -51.36 -15.35
N GLU A 234 -34.33 -50.54 -14.96
CA GLU A 234 -34.32 -49.12 -15.29
C GLU A 234 -33.86 -48.97 -16.75
N GLU A 235 -34.62 -48.21 -17.56
CA GLU A 235 -34.12 -47.80 -18.87
C GLU A 235 -32.89 -46.92 -18.67
N PRO A 236 -31.73 -47.25 -19.27
CA PRO A 236 -30.53 -46.48 -19.08
C PRO A 236 -30.67 -45.13 -19.79
N ASP A 237 -30.69 -44.05 -19.01
CA ASP A 237 -30.70 -42.67 -19.49
C ASP A 237 -29.31 -42.18 -19.93
N ALA A 238 -28.57 -43.02 -20.63
CA ALA A 238 -27.19 -42.71 -21.02
C ALA A 238 -27.15 -41.57 -22.06
N GLN A 239 -28.17 -41.47 -22.91
CA GLN A 239 -28.20 -40.49 -23.99
C GLN A 239 -28.50 -39.06 -23.51
N GLU A 240 -29.40 -38.88 -22.54
CA GLU A 240 -29.70 -37.56 -21.97
C GLU A 240 -28.53 -37.09 -21.07
N GLN A 241 -27.93 -38.01 -20.31
CA GLN A 241 -26.72 -37.72 -19.54
C GLN A 241 -25.56 -37.29 -20.44
N PHE A 242 -25.34 -37.96 -21.58
CA PHE A 242 -24.32 -37.56 -22.55
C PHE A 242 -24.59 -36.18 -23.15
N LYS A 243 -25.84 -35.88 -23.54
CA LYS A 243 -26.21 -34.55 -24.04
C LYS A 243 -25.97 -33.46 -23.00
N THR A 244 -26.34 -33.72 -21.75
CA THR A 244 -26.13 -32.78 -20.63
C THR A 244 -24.64 -32.52 -20.41
N LEU A 245 -23.83 -33.57 -20.40
CA LEU A 245 -22.37 -33.47 -20.25
C LEU A 245 -21.74 -32.70 -21.42
N HIS A 246 -22.15 -33.00 -22.65
CA HIS A 246 -21.66 -32.31 -23.85
C HIS A 246 -21.99 -30.82 -23.81
N ASN A 247 -23.23 -30.45 -23.47
CA ASN A 247 -23.62 -29.03 -23.35
C ASN A 247 -22.79 -28.32 -22.29
N HIS A 248 -22.62 -28.94 -21.12
CA HIS A 248 -21.81 -28.39 -20.05
C HIS A 248 -20.35 -28.18 -20.47
N TYR A 249 -19.78 -29.11 -21.24
CA TYR A 249 -18.44 -28.98 -21.78
C TYR A 249 -18.31 -27.82 -22.79
N VAL A 250 -19.32 -27.62 -23.64
CA VAL A 250 -19.36 -26.49 -24.58
C VAL A 250 -19.41 -25.16 -23.82
N ASP A 251 -20.26 -25.04 -22.80
CA ASP A 251 -20.36 -23.83 -21.98
C ASP A 251 -19.04 -23.52 -21.26
N LEU A 252 -18.37 -24.56 -20.75
CA LEU A 252 -17.07 -24.43 -20.10
C LEU A 252 -15.99 -23.96 -21.09
N LEU A 253 -15.99 -24.49 -22.32
CA LEU A 253 -15.08 -24.08 -23.38
C LEU A 253 -15.27 -22.62 -23.79
N ILE A 254 -16.52 -22.16 -23.91
CA ILE A 254 -16.84 -20.77 -24.23
C ILE A 254 -16.33 -19.84 -23.12
N SER A 255 -16.60 -20.20 -21.86
CA SER A 255 -16.15 -19.43 -20.70
C SER A 255 -14.63 -19.37 -20.62
N HIS A 256 -13.94 -20.49 -20.84
CA HIS A 256 -12.47 -20.52 -20.84
C HIS A 256 -11.87 -19.66 -21.96
N LYS A 257 -12.44 -19.70 -23.18
CA LYS A 257 -12.01 -18.84 -24.28
C LYS A 257 -12.24 -17.36 -24.00
N ALA A 258 -13.34 -17.01 -23.32
CA ALA A 258 -13.59 -15.63 -22.90
C ALA A 258 -12.54 -15.16 -21.89
N ILE A 259 -12.21 -15.97 -20.88
CA ILE A 259 -11.16 -15.66 -19.90
C ILE A 259 -9.80 -15.46 -20.59
N GLN A 260 -9.39 -16.37 -21.50
CA GLN A 260 -8.14 -16.22 -22.24
C GLN A 260 -8.09 -14.95 -23.08
N LYS A 261 -9.22 -14.55 -23.67
CA LYS A 261 -9.33 -13.30 -24.43
C LYS A 261 -9.15 -12.10 -23.51
N ASP A 262 -9.81 -12.09 -22.36
CA ASP A 262 -9.75 -10.99 -21.40
C ASP A 262 -8.36 -10.87 -20.77
N GLU A 263 -7.71 -11.99 -20.43
CA GLU A 263 -6.30 -12.02 -20.00
C GLU A 263 -5.38 -11.40 -21.05
N LYS A 264 -5.56 -11.75 -22.34
CA LYS A 264 -4.78 -11.16 -23.42
C LYS A 264 -5.06 -9.67 -23.59
N GLN A 265 -6.30 -9.22 -23.37
CA GLN A 265 -6.63 -7.80 -23.40
C GLN A 265 -5.95 -7.04 -22.26
N LEU A 266 -5.92 -7.61 -21.04
CA LEU A 266 -5.21 -7.02 -19.91
C LEU A 266 -3.71 -6.92 -20.18
N GLU A 267 -3.09 -7.98 -20.69
CA GLU A 267 -1.67 -8.00 -21.06
C GLU A 267 -1.33 -6.89 -22.07
N LEU A 268 -2.22 -6.65 -23.05
CA LEU A 268 -2.03 -5.58 -24.05
C LEU A 268 -2.27 -4.17 -23.48
N LEU A 269 -3.11 -4.03 -22.45
CA LEU A 269 -3.41 -2.75 -21.78
C LEU A 269 -2.39 -2.38 -20.71
N GLU A 270 -1.73 -3.35 -20.10
CA GLU A 270 -0.69 -3.16 -19.07
C GLU A 270 0.39 -2.13 -19.46
N PRO A 271 1.04 -2.20 -20.64
CA PRO A 271 2.03 -1.20 -21.03
C PRO A 271 1.44 0.21 -21.20
N ILE A 272 0.15 0.35 -21.54
CA ILE A 272 -0.51 1.65 -21.66
C ILE A 272 -0.66 2.29 -20.27
N VAL A 273 -1.05 1.50 -19.28
CA VAL A 273 -1.16 1.97 -17.88
C VAL A 273 0.20 2.38 -17.34
N GLN A 274 1.22 1.55 -17.52
CA GLN A 274 2.59 1.87 -17.10
C GLN A 274 3.12 3.15 -17.79
N ASN A 275 2.85 3.32 -19.07
CA ASN A 275 3.23 4.54 -19.79
C ASN A 275 2.47 5.78 -19.30
N LYS A 276 1.20 5.65 -18.93
CA LYS A 276 0.42 6.74 -18.34
C LYS A 276 1.00 7.17 -16.99
N GLU A 277 1.33 6.23 -16.12
CA GLU A 277 1.96 6.52 -14.82
C GLU A 277 3.33 7.18 -14.99
N ARG A 278 4.14 6.67 -15.93
CA ARG A 278 5.42 7.27 -16.29
C ARG A 278 5.25 8.70 -16.79
N LEU A 279 4.29 8.95 -17.68
CA LEU A 279 4.00 10.29 -18.19
C LEU A 279 3.53 11.24 -17.07
N ALA A 280 2.70 10.76 -16.14
CA ALA A 280 2.28 11.56 -14.98
C ALA A 280 3.47 11.92 -14.08
N SER A 281 4.36 10.96 -13.79
CA SER A 281 5.57 11.23 -12.99
C SER A 281 6.49 12.27 -13.65
N LEU A 282 6.76 12.11 -14.95
CA LEU A 282 7.58 13.04 -15.73
C LEU A 282 6.92 14.42 -15.84
N SER A 283 5.61 14.48 -16.02
CA SER A 283 4.85 15.75 -15.99
C SER A 283 5.04 16.47 -14.66
N THR A 284 5.01 15.74 -13.55
CA THR A 284 5.17 16.31 -12.21
C THR A 284 6.59 16.85 -12.02
N GLU A 285 7.58 16.10 -12.48
CA GLU A 285 8.99 16.49 -12.45
C GLU A 285 9.24 17.75 -13.30
N VAL A 286 8.69 17.80 -14.51
CA VAL A 286 8.76 18.99 -15.38
C VAL A 286 8.14 20.21 -14.71
N THR A 287 6.97 20.06 -14.08
CA THR A 287 6.35 21.19 -13.37
C THR A 287 7.19 21.66 -12.18
N ALA A 288 7.84 20.76 -11.45
CA ALA A 288 8.73 21.11 -10.35
C ALA A 288 10.00 21.82 -10.84
N LEU A 289 10.62 21.33 -11.92
CA LEU A 289 11.79 21.95 -12.53
C LEU A 289 11.48 23.34 -13.09
N ASN A 290 10.34 23.50 -13.77
CA ASN A 290 9.90 24.82 -14.25
C ASN A 290 9.66 25.79 -13.08
N PHE A 291 9.05 25.32 -11.99
CA PHE A 291 8.90 26.14 -10.78
C PHE A 291 10.26 26.59 -10.22
N ILE A 292 11.23 25.67 -10.13
CA ILE A 292 12.59 26.02 -9.69
C ILE A 292 13.22 27.03 -10.64
N GLN A 293 13.07 26.85 -11.95
CA GLN A 293 13.60 27.77 -12.96
C GLN A 293 13.01 29.17 -12.81
N ASP A 294 11.69 29.29 -12.59
CA ASP A 294 11.01 30.56 -12.36
C ASP A 294 11.47 31.22 -11.05
N GLN A 295 11.74 30.43 -10.00
CA GLN A 295 12.24 30.95 -8.72
C GLN A 295 13.75 31.26 -8.71
N PHE A 296 14.51 30.70 -9.65
CA PHE A 296 15.97 30.84 -9.68
C PHE A 296 16.40 32.29 -9.87
N GLY A 297 15.67 33.06 -10.68
CA GLY A 297 15.90 34.50 -10.86
C GLY A 297 15.79 35.26 -9.54
N PHE A 298 14.69 35.08 -8.81
CA PHE A 298 14.49 35.72 -7.49
C PHE A 298 15.53 35.30 -6.46
N TYR A 299 15.99 34.05 -6.49
CA TYR A 299 17.05 33.57 -5.60
C TYR A 299 18.40 34.22 -5.91
N LEU A 300 18.76 34.37 -7.20
CA LEU A 300 19.96 35.09 -7.61
C LEU A 300 19.88 36.57 -7.25
N GLU A 301 18.75 37.22 -7.51
CA GLU A 301 18.51 38.62 -7.13
C GLU A 301 18.64 38.81 -5.61
N LYS A 302 18.18 37.85 -4.82
CA LYS A 302 18.35 37.87 -3.37
C LYS A 302 19.83 37.76 -2.96
N ILE A 303 20.59 36.84 -3.56
CA ILE A 303 22.04 36.73 -3.28
C ILE A 303 22.76 38.02 -3.68
N GLU A 304 22.43 38.58 -4.84
CA GLU A 304 22.99 39.84 -5.31
C GLU A 304 22.65 40.99 -4.35
N PHE A 305 21.39 41.06 -3.90
CA PHE A 305 20.96 42.02 -2.89
C PHE A 305 21.73 41.87 -1.58
N ASP A 306 21.86 40.65 -1.04
CA ASP A 306 22.57 40.40 0.22
C ASP A 306 24.07 40.76 0.11
N LEU A 307 24.70 40.51 -1.05
CA LEU A 307 26.09 40.92 -1.32
C LEU A 307 26.24 42.43 -1.45
N LEU A 308 25.33 43.09 -2.17
CA LEU A 308 25.32 44.54 -2.34
C LEU A 308 25.07 45.24 -1.00
N ASP A 309 24.12 44.75 -0.19
CA ASP A 309 23.83 45.27 1.15
C ASP A 309 25.03 45.11 2.09
N ALA A 310 25.71 43.97 2.06
CA ALA A 310 26.96 43.77 2.80
C ALA A 310 28.07 44.72 2.33
N HIS A 311 28.21 44.94 1.03
CA HIS A 311 29.21 45.85 0.47
C HIS A 311 28.92 47.31 0.81
N ILE A 312 27.65 47.73 0.74
CA ILE A 312 27.21 49.06 1.16
C ILE A 312 27.56 49.29 2.63
N LYS A 313 27.22 48.34 3.52
CA LYS A 313 27.58 48.44 4.95
C LYS A 313 29.08 48.57 5.18
N ALA A 314 29.89 47.79 4.44
CA ALA A 314 31.35 47.88 4.54
C ALA A 314 31.89 49.23 4.04
N LEU A 315 31.32 49.79 2.97
CA LEU A 315 31.66 51.12 2.45
C LEU A 315 31.24 52.22 3.44
N GLU A 316 30.06 52.12 4.05
CA GLU A 316 29.59 53.05 5.08
C GLU A 316 30.55 53.08 6.27
N GLU A 317 31.01 51.92 6.74
CA GLU A 317 32.00 51.82 7.83
C GLU A 317 33.37 52.42 7.43
N GLN A 318 33.81 52.21 6.18
CA GLN A 318 35.03 52.84 5.66
C GLN A 318 34.88 54.36 5.58
N VAL A 319 33.74 54.87 5.11
CA VAL A 319 33.46 56.31 5.06
C VAL A 319 33.47 56.90 6.46
N GLU A 320 32.84 56.27 7.44
CA GLU A 320 32.88 56.71 8.84
C GLU A 320 34.31 56.75 9.38
N THR A 321 35.12 55.74 9.08
CA THR A 321 36.53 55.67 9.49
C THR A 321 37.35 56.79 8.85
N VAL A 322 37.15 57.04 7.54
CA VAL A 322 37.85 58.12 6.83
C VAL A 322 37.42 59.49 7.35
N ILE A 323 36.13 59.72 7.59
CA ILE A 323 35.63 60.97 8.20
C ILE A 323 36.24 61.17 9.59
N ALA A 324 36.33 60.11 10.40
CA ALA A 324 36.98 60.19 11.71
C ALA A 324 38.46 60.54 11.59
N SER A 325 39.18 59.93 10.64
CA SER A 325 40.60 60.24 10.36
C SER A 325 40.81 61.65 9.85
N GLN A 326 39.93 62.15 8.97
CA GLN A 326 39.95 63.52 8.46
C GLN A 326 39.76 64.50 9.62
N LYS A 327 38.76 64.27 10.49
CA LYS A 327 38.54 65.11 11.68
C LYS A 327 39.73 65.09 12.64
N ALA A 328 40.44 63.96 12.76
CA ALA A 328 41.65 63.87 13.58
C ALA A 328 42.80 64.69 12.95
N LEU A 329 43.03 64.54 11.64
CA LEU A 329 44.04 65.32 10.90
C LEU A 329 43.73 66.82 10.91
N GLU A 330 42.46 67.22 10.75
CA GLU A 330 42.06 68.63 10.85
C GLU A 330 42.36 69.21 12.23
N LYS A 331 42.18 68.43 13.30
CA LYS A 331 42.58 68.84 14.66
C LYS A 331 44.09 68.94 14.81
N GLU A 332 44.86 68.02 14.24
CA GLU A 332 46.33 68.06 14.26
C GLU A 332 46.85 69.27 13.49
N ILE A 333 46.32 69.54 12.30
CA ILE A 333 46.68 70.73 11.50
C ILE A 333 46.37 72.00 12.30
N ALA A 334 45.17 72.10 12.89
CA ALA A 334 44.81 73.26 13.71
C ALA A 334 45.76 73.44 14.92
N ALA A 335 46.20 72.34 15.54
CA ALA A 335 47.18 72.37 16.62
C ALA A 335 48.57 72.81 16.13
N MET A 336 49.05 72.28 15.00
CA MET A 336 50.33 72.66 14.39
C MET A 336 50.33 74.12 13.92
N GLU A 337 49.22 74.62 13.35
CA GLU A 337 49.08 76.02 12.98
C GLU A 337 49.13 76.95 14.20
N GLN A 338 48.55 76.51 15.33
CA GLN A 338 48.61 77.23 16.59
C GLN A 338 50.04 77.24 17.14
N GLU A 339 50.71 76.09 17.15
CA GLU A 339 52.12 75.98 17.57
C GLU A 339 53.04 76.82 16.65
N GLN A 340 52.82 76.80 15.34
CA GLN A 340 53.56 77.63 14.40
C GLN A 340 53.37 79.12 14.70
N LYS A 341 52.14 79.57 14.98
CA LYS A 341 51.88 80.97 15.39
C LYS A 341 52.59 81.31 16.69
N GLU A 342 52.59 80.40 17.67
CA GLU A 342 53.31 80.58 18.94
C GLU A 342 54.82 80.68 18.73
N LEU A 343 55.41 79.79 17.92
CA LEU A 343 56.83 79.80 17.58
C LEU A 343 57.22 81.05 16.79
N ILE A 344 56.41 81.51 15.84
CA ILE A 344 56.61 82.78 15.14
C ILE A 344 56.55 83.95 16.14
N GLY A 345 55.59 83.91 17.07
CA GLY A 345 55.50 84.89 18.16
C GLY A 345 56.74 84.91 19.06
N GLN A 346 57.23 83.73 19.46
CA GLN A 346 58.46 83.59 20.25
C GLN A 346 59.69 84.07 19.48
N LYS A 347 59.80 83.72 18.19
CA LYS A 347 60.89 84.16 17.31
C LYS A 347 60.92 85.69 17.18
N ALA A 348 59.75 86.32 17.05
CA ALA A 348 59.62 87.77 17.02
C ALA A 348 59.97 88.41 18.38
N LEU A 349 59.51 87.84 19.50
CA LEU A 349 59.79 88.33 20.85
C LEU A 349 61.29 88.28 21.20
N LEU A 350 61.97 87.20 20.80
CA LEU A 350 63.40 86.97 21.07
C LEU A 350 64.32 87.66 20.06
N ASN A 351 63.78 88.37 19.06
CA ASN A 351 64.53 89.06 18.01
C ASN A 351 65.61 88.18 17.33
N ILE A 352 65.29 86.90 17.12
CA ILE A 352 66.23 85.90 16.60
C ILE A 352 66.73 86.27 15.19
N ASP A 353 65.86 86.81 14.34
CA ASP A 353 66.24 87.27 13.00
C ASP A 353 67.27 88.42 13.03
N GLY A 354 67.16 89.32 14.02
CA GLY A 354 68.16 90.37 14.23
C GLY A 354 69.52 89.82 14.69
N GLN A 355 69.52 88.79 15.55
CA GLN A 355 70.75 88.11 15.98
C GLN A 355 71.43 87.37 14.83
N ILE A 356 70.68 86.65 14.00
CA ILE A 356 71.22 85.95 12.82
C ILE A 356 71.84 86.94 11.83
N GLN A 357 71.20 88.09 11.58
CA GLN A 357 71.77 89.13 10.73
C GLN A 357 73.08 89.70 11.30
N SER A 358 73.15 89.91 12.62
CA SER A 358 74.39 90.34 13.28
C SER A 358 75.50 89.32 13.11
N TRP A 359 75.24 88.04 13.43
CA TRP A 359 76.25 86.98 13.32
C TRP A 359 76.69 86.73 11.88
N THR A 360 75.78 86.82 10.91
CA THR A 360 76.13 86.71 9.48
C THR A 360 77.06 87.83 9.06
N LYS A 361 76.82 89.05 9.57
CA LYS A 361 77.70 90.19 9.32
C LYS A 361 79.08 89.97 9.96
N ASP A 362 79.13 89.47 11.19
CA ASP A 362 80.38 89.19 11.90
C ASP A 362 81.21 88.10 11.18
N ILE A 363 80.55 87.02 10.71
CA ILE A 363 81.20 85.95 9.93
C ILE A 363 81.80 86.50 8.64
N ASN A 364 81.04 87.30 7.89
CA ASN A 364 81.53 87.89 6.65
C ASN A 364 82.76 88.79 6.89
N THR A 365 82.77 89.57 7.98
CA THR A 365 83.95 90.38 8.31
C THR A 365 85.17 89.53 8.65
N GLU A 366 85.01 88.43 9.37
CA GLU A 366 86.12 87.52 9.70
C GLU A 366 86.64 86.76 8.46
N GLU A 367 85.76 86.40 7.52
CA GLU A 367 86.18 85.80 6.24
C GLU A 367 87.00 86.78 5.38
N GLU A 368 86.61 88.05 5.32
CA GLU A 368 87.39 89.10 4.66
C GLU A 368 88.78 89.27 5.30
N TRP A 369 88.85 89.28 6.64
CA TRP A 369 90.12 89.33 7.38
C TRP A 369 91.00 88.10 7.13
N MET A 370 90.40 86.91 7.04
CA MET A 370 91.12 85.68 6.71
C MET A 370 91.69 85.72 5.29
N ALA A 371 90.92 86.21 4.31
CA ALA A 371 91.35 86.32 2.92
C ALA A 371 92.56 87.27 2.77
N LEU A 372 92.52 88.43 3.43
CA LEU A 372 93.63 89.39 3.44
C LEU A 372 94.92 88.79 4.03
N LYS A 373 94.82 88.07 5.16
CA LYS A 373 95.98 87.42 5.77
C LYS A 373 96.56 86.29 4.91
N LYS A 374 95.71 85.51 4.23
CA LYS A 374 96.16 84.48 3.27
C LYS A 374 96.86 85.09 2.05
N GLN A 375 96.38 86.23 1.56
CA GLN A 375 97.01 86.92 0.44
C GLN A 375 98.40 87.44 0.82
N ALA A 376 98.52 88.13 1.97
CA ALA A 376 99.82 88.57 2.49
C ALA A 376 100.81 87.41 2.74
N PHE A 377 100.30 86.26 3.23
CA PHE A 377 101.10 85.04 3.38
C PHE A 377 101.60 84.49 2.04
N SER A 378 100.75 84.48 1.01
CA SER A 378 101.12 84.02 -0.33
C SER A 378 102.16 84.92 -1.00
N ASP A 379 102.05 86.24 -0.82
CA ASP A 379 103.00 87.23 -1.34
C ASP A 379 104.37 87.11 -0.66
N TYR A 380 104.39 86.81 0.65
CA TYR A 380 105.62 86.54 1.39
C TYR A 380 106.34 85.28 0.88
N ILE A 381 105.62 84.16 0.74
CA ILE A 381 106.21 82.90 0.23
C ILE A 381 106.76 83.08 -1.19
N ARG A 382 106.02 83.79 -2.05
CA ARG A 382 106.45 84.08 -3.42
C ARG A 382 107.75 84.89 -3.45
N SER A 383 107.84 85.90 -2.59
CA SER A 383 109.03 86.75 -2.49
C SER A 383 110.23 86.01 -1.90
N ALA A 384 110.03 85.19 -0.86
CA ALA A 384 111.09 84.36 -0.26
C ALA A 384 111.64 83.32 -1.24
N LYS A 385 110.78 82.70 -2.06
CA LYS A 385 111.18 81.72 -3.08
C LYS A 385 112.04 82.35 -4.20
N ASN A 386 111.74 83.57 -4.61
CA ASN A 386 112.51 84.29 -5.64
C ASN A 386 113.90 84.73 -5.16
N LEU A 387 114.12 84.84 -3.85
CA LEU A 387 115.39 85.24 -3.23
C LEU A 387 116.22 84.03 -2.74
N GLU A 388 115.83 82.80 -3.11
CA GLU A 388 116.44 81.53 -2.64
C GLU A 388 116.52 81.41 -1.10
N LEU A 389 115.56 82.01 -0.39
CA LEU A 389 115.44 81.96 1.06
C LEU A 389 114.58 80.79 1.52
N HIS A 390 114.67 80.42 2.80
CA HIS A 390 113.88 79.32 3.36
C HIS A 390 112.38 79.63 3.22
N SER A 391 111.65 78.74 2.56
CA SER A 391 110.23 78.91 2.21
C SER A 391 109.25 78.36 3.25
N GLU A 392 109.75 77.76 4.34
CA GLU A 392 108.95 77.37 5.50
C GLU A 392 108.84 78.54 6.49
N VAL A 393 107.62 79.03 6.71
CA VAL A 393 107.35 80.17 7.59
C VAL A 393 107.15 79.67 9.02
N ASN A 394 108.23 79.64 9.79
CA ASN A 394 108.18 79.58 11.25
C ASN A 394 108.88 80.84 11.82
N GLU A 395 108.61 81.20 13.08
CA GLU A 395 109.11 82.44 13.68
C GLU A 395 110.64 82.56 13.61
N SER A 396 111.35 81.43 13.73
CA SER A 396 112.81 81.35 13.59
C SER A 396 113.28 81.56 12.14
N ALA A 397 112.59 80.97 11.17
CA ALA A 397 112.91 81.04 9.74
C ALA A 397 112.63 82.44 9.16
N PHE A 398 111.59 83.14 9.65
CA PHE A 398 111.34 84.53 9.29
C PHE A 398 112.46 85.45 9.79
N ALA A 399 112.94 85.26 11.02
CA ALA A 399 114.05 86.02 11.59
C ALA A 399 115.38 85.75 10.85
N GLU A 400 115.68 84.49 10.52
CA GLU A 400 116.85 84.12 9.72
C GLU A 400 116.80 84.70 8.30
N ASN A 401 115.66 84.61 7.63
CA ASN A 401 115.45 85.23 6.32
C ASN A 401 115.65 86.74 6.38
N LEU A 402 115.21 87.42 7.45
CA LEU A 402 115.41 88.86 7.63
C LEU A 402 116.90 89.23 7.77
N THR A 403 117.70 88.40 8.44
CA THR A 403 119.16 88.60 8.53
C THR A 403 119.88 88.35 7.21
N LYS A 404 119.49 87.30 6.45
CA LYS A 404 120.03 87.02 5.11
C LYS A 404 119.64 88.07 4.08
N ILE A 405 118.39 88.58 4.11
CA ILE A 405 117.95 89.68 3.24
C ILE A 405 118.80 90.93 3.48
N ARG A 406 119.11 91.27 4.74
CA ARG A 406 119.98 92.42 5.05
C ARG A 406 121.42 92.23 4.56
N ALA A 407 121.95 91.01 4.57
CA ALA A 407 123.27 90.70 4.03
C ALA A 407 123.28 90.79 2.48
N LEU A 408 122.27 90.21 1.82
CA LEU A 408 122.08 90.27 0.37
C LEU A 408 121.84 91.70 -0.12
N ASP A 409 121.13 92.54 0.64
CA ASP A 409 120.88 93.94 0.30
C ASP A 409 122.18 94.77 0.32
N LEU A 410 123.07 94.52 1.28
CA LEU A 410 124.42 95.12 1.35
C LEU A 410 125.34 94.64 0.22
N GLU A 411 125.26 93.37 -0.16
CA GLU A 411 126.07 92.79 -1.24
C GLU A 411 125.59 93.27 -2.62
N MET A 412 124.27 93.29 -2.85
CA MET A 412 123.65 93.81 -4.07
C MET A 412 123.84 95.31 -4.23
N THR A 413 123.75 96.12 -3.17
CA THR A 413 124.01 97.56 -3.27
C THR A 413 125.46 97.86 -3.64
N ALA A 414 126.43 97.11 -3.09
CA ALA A 414 127.83 97.22 -3.47
C ALA A 414 128.09 96.80 -4.94
N GLU A 415 127.40 95.75 -5.43
CA GLU A 415 127.49 95.30 -6.82
C GLU A 415 126.80 96.28 -7.79
N GLN A 416 125.71 96.92 -7.37
CA GLN A 416 125.01 97.96 -8.12
C GLN A 416 125.84 99.25 -8.25
N GLU A 417 126.57 99.65 -7.20
CA GLU A 417 127.52 100.76 -7.27
C GLU A 417 128.70 100.46 -8.21
N LYS A 418 129.19 99.23 -8.22
CA LYS A 418 130.27 98.77 -9.11
C LYS A 418 129.84 98.79 -10.59
N LEU A 419 128.65 98.24 -10.89
CA LEU A 419 128.07 98.24 -12.24
C LEU A 419 127.69 99.66 -12.71
N ASN A 420 127.25 100.55 -11.80
CA ASN A 420 127.02 101.95 -12.14
C ASN A 420 128.32 102.71 -12.42
N PHE A 421 129.42 102.38 -11.74
CA PHE A 421 130.74 102.93 -12.05
C PHE A 421 131.25 102.46 -13.41
N GLU A 422 131.13 101.17 -13.74
CA GLU A 422 131.46 100.63 -15.07
C GLU A 422 130.59 101.22 -16.19
N ARG A 423 129.31 101.45 -15.91
CA ARG A 423 128.39 102.11 -16.85
C ARG A 423 128.75 103.59 -17.06
N PHE A 424 129.28 104.27 -16.05
CA PHE A 424 129.75 105.65 -16.15
C PHE A 424 131.06 105.76 -16.95
N THR A 425 132.01 104.83 -16.76
CA THR A 425 133.27 104.81 -17.52
C THR A 425 133.03 104.53 -19.01
N HIS A 426 132.17 103.55 -19.34
CA HIS A 426 131.81 103.28 -20.74
C HIS A 426 131.02 104.42 -21.40
N ARG A 427 130.24 105.18 -20.62
CA ARG A 427 129.53 106.37 -21.13
C ARG A 427 130.50 107.51 -21.47
N ASN A 428 131.51 107.74 -20.64
CA ASN A 428 132.55 108.74 -20.90
C ASN A 428 133.46 108.36 -22.07
N GLU A 429 133.84 107.09 -22.22
CA GLU A 429 134.58 106.61 -23.40
C GLU A 429 133.78 106.83 -24.69
N ARG A 430 132.48 106.59 -24.64
CA ARG A 430 131.55 106.79 -25.77
C ARG A 430 131.34 108.27 -26.11
N GLU A 431 131.33 109.17 -25.11
CA GLU A 431 131.28 110.62 -25.34
C GLU A 431 132.59 111.17 -25.91
N ARG A 432 133.74 110.64 -25.47
CA ARG A 432 135.06 111.03 -25.99
C ARG A 432 135.27 110.60 -27.45
N THR A 433 134.86 109.38 -27.81
CA THR A 433 134.87 108.92 -29.21
C THR A 433 133.87 109.69 -30.07
N ASN A 434 132.70 110.05 -29.55
CA ASN A 434 131.74 110.89 -30.28
C ASN A 434 132.24 112.34 -30.46
N GLN A 435 132.99 112.91 -29.53
CA GLN A 435 133.65 114.22 -29.69
C GLN A 435 134.78 114.17 -30.73
N GLU A 436 135.63 113.13 -30.74
CA GLU A 436 136.67 112.97 -31.77
C GLU A 436 136.07 112.77 -33.18
N ILE A 437 134.91 112.12 -33.29
CA ILE A 437 134.17 111.98 -34.56
C ILE A 437 133.58 113.33 -35.01
N ALA A 438 133.02 114.12 -34.07
CA ALA A 438 132.43 115.42 -34.37
C ALA A 438 133.48 116.50 -34.74
N GLU A 439 134.66 116.48 -34.11
CA GLU A 439 135.77 117.39 -34.46
C GLU A 439 136.37 117.06 -35.84
N ARG A 440 136.48 115.78 -36.20
CA ARG A 440 136.94 115.39 -37.55
C ARG A 440 135.93 115.70 -38.67
N GLN A 441 134.63 115.71 -38.37
CA GLN A 441 133.58 116.04 -39.34
C GLN A 441 133.40 117.55 -39.58
N THR A 442 134.00 118.43 -38.76
CA THR A 442 133.94 119.89 -38.94
C THR A 442 135.21 120.49 -39.56
N THR A 443 136.25 119.66 -39.80
CA THR A 443 137.56 120.11 -40.35
C THR A 443 137.82 119.61 -41.77
N ILE A 444 136.81 119.05 -42.46
CA ILE A 444 136.87 118.72 -43.88
C ILE A 444 135.65 119.41 -44.54
N ASP A 445 135.93 120.61 -45.06
CA ASP A 445 135.32 121.33 -46.20
C ASP A 445 133.84 121.08 -46.56
#